data_AF-A0A5E6UIB9-F1
#
_entry.id   AF-A0A5E6UIB9-F1
#
_cell.length_a   1.000
_cell.length_b   1.000
_cell.length_c   1.000
_cell.angle_alpha   90.00
_cell.angle_beta   90.00
_cell.angle_gamma   90.00
#
_symmetry.space_group_name_H-M   'P 1'
#
loop_
_entity.id
_entity.type
_entity.pdbx_description
1 polymer ?
#
loop_
_entity_poly.entity_id
_entity_poly.type
_entity_poly.pdbx_seq_one_letter_code
_entity_poly.pdbx_strand_id
1 'polypeptide(L)'
;MKRQFPMTTLLLALLGLAGCTSLSRMSQVALDHSLPIGPPEDHPTQVAFSINASPTLNGNPNSAPTYAEQESALPPSPYAISLTAQDPQALMEKVGSLFDYLQQQYPQAPSEQSQSGSLAFAADDDSTLGSYDDPAVVLTLPSATEVAAEPIATPIAIKILQLRDDSLLRNSVYQLLDEDPAKVLRSTYIRDDDYVLAPGQFKFIPFEPIHADTRFIAVIGDYREQNDATWGQVLRITPRGRQVVLSVLLNDTQIVLKEED
;
A
#
# COMPACT_ATOMS: atom_id res chain seq x y z
N MET A 1 59.31 14.85 -82.32
CA MET A 1 59.11 16.03 -81.44
C MET A 1 58.19 15.61 -80.28
N LYS A 2 58.67 15.71 -79.03
CA LYS A 2 57.90 15.50 -77.80
C LYS A 2 57.22 16.82 -77.39
N ARG A 3 55.95 16.77 -76.96
CA ARG A 3 55.29 17.58 -75.90
C ARG A 3 53.80 17.16 -75.83
N GLN A 4 53.31 16.46 -74.79
CA GLN A 4 52.95 16.93 -73.43
C GLN A 4 51.82 18.00 -73.54
N PHE A 5 50.57 17.91 -73.07
CA PHE A 5 49.82 17.28 -71.96
C PHE A 5 48.31 17.21 -72.35
N PRO A 6 47.46 16.36 -71.74
CA PRO A 6 46.56 16.87 -70.68
C PRO A 6 46.33 15.82 -69.59
N MET A 7 47.39 15.42 -68.88
CA MET A 7 47.29 14.50 -67.74
C MET A 7 47.30 15.24 -66.38
N THR A 8 47.39 16.57 -66.39
CA THR A 8 47.34 17.42 -65.21
C THR A 8 45.93 17.90 -64.85
N THR A 9 44.99 17.91 -65.80
CA THR A 9 43.59 18.32 -65.54
C THR A 9 42.73 17.21 -64.94
N LEU A 10 43.07 15.93 -65.18
CA LEU A 10 42.33 14.79 -64.62
C LEU A 10 42.71 14.49 -63.15
N LEU A 11 43.95 14.78 -62.75
CA LEU A 11 44.40 14.52 -61.38
C LEU A 11 43.83 15.54 -60.36
N LEU A 12 43.52 16.77 -60.80
CA LEU A 12 42.96 17.81 -59.93
C LEU A 12 41.45 17.66 -59.67
N ALA A 13 40.73 16.91 -60.52
CA ALA A 13 39.30 16.64 -60.36
C ALA A 13 38.99 15.49 -59.38
N LEU A 14 39.97 14.63 -59.07
CA LEU A 14 39.80 13.47 -58.19
C LEU A 14 40.00 13.79 -56.69
N LEU A 15 40.41 15.01 -56.35
CA LEU A 15 40.65 15.43 -54.96
C LEU A 15 39.41 16.04 -54.28
N GLY A 16 38.28 16.21 -54.98
CA GLY A 16 37.07 16.86 -54.45
C GLY A 16 36.00 15.93 -53.86
N LEU A 17 36.16 14.61 -53.93
CA LEU A 17 35.10 13.64 -53.55
C LEU A 17 35.42 12.83 -52.29
N ALA A 18 36.55 13.09 -51.63
CA ALA A 18 36.94 12.42 -50.39
C ALA A 18 36.71 13.33 -49.18
N GLY A 19 35.47 13.48 -48.75
CA GLY A 19 35.21 14.08 -47.43
C GLY A 19 33.79 14.58 -47.22
N CYS A 20 32.87 13.69 -46.82
CA CYS A 20 31.58 14.06 -46.22
C CYS A 20 30.94 12.88 -45.46
N THR A 21 31.61 12.30 -44.45
CA THR A 21 30.90 11.42 -43.47
C THR A 21 31.35 11.56 -42.01
N SER A 22 32.44 12.29 -41.69
CA SER A 22 32.98 12.34 -40.32
C SER A 22 32.84 13.67 -39.58
N LEU A 23 32.40 14.76 -40.21
CA LEU A 23 32.38 16.10 -39.57
C LEU A 23 31.01 16.51 -39.01
N SER A 24 29.92 15.85 -39.41
CA SER A 24 28.55 16.23 -39.03
C SER A 24 28.20 15.91 -37.57
N ARG A 25 28.87 14.95 -36.94
CA ARG A 25 28.62 14.58 -35.53
C ARG A 25 29.41 15.41 -34.52
N MET A 26 30.52 16.04 -34.91
CA MET A 26 31.33 16.85 -33.98
C MET A 26 30.62 18.14 -33.56
N SER A 27 29.73 18.70 -34.39
CA SER A 27 28.96 19.91 -34.04
C SER A 27 27.67 19.61 -33.28
N GLN A 28 27.19 18.37 -33.26
CA GLN A 28 25.99 17.98 -32.51
C GLN A 28 26.28 17.82 -31.01
N VAL A 29 27.50 17.41 -30.66
CA VAL A 29 27.93 17.20 -29.26
C VAL A 29 28.11 18.51 -28.49
N ALA A 30 28.38 19.63 -29.19
CA ALA A 30 28.52 20.95 -28.56
C ALA A 30 27.19 21.56 -28.09
N LEU A 31 26.05 21.02 -28.52
CA LEU A 31 24.72 21.56 -28.22
C LEU A 31 23.89 20.67 -27.28
N ASP A 32 24.33 19.44 -27.04
CA ASP A 32 23.65 18.51 -26.14
C ASP A 32 24.67 17.72 -25.30
N HIS A 33 24.97 18.28 -24.13
CA HIS A 33 25.87 17.68 -23.13
C HIS A 33 25.35 16.37 -22.52
N SER A 34 24.15 15.92 -22.90
CA SER A 34 23.57 14.66 -22.42
C SER A 34 23.94 13.44 -23.27
N LEU A 35 24.61 13.64 -24.42
CA LEU A 35 25.05 12.54 -25.28
C LEU A 35 26.36 11.91 -24.75
N PRO A 36 26.37 10.60 -24.42
CA PRO A 36 27.56 9.95 -23.91
C PRO A 36 28.66 9.89 -25.00
N ILE A 37 29.82 10.46 -24.66
CA ILE A 37 31.02 10.49 -25.50
C ILE A 37 31.85 9.24 -25.18
N GLY A 38 31.58 8.14 -25.89
CA GLY A 38 32.33 6.89 -25.79
C GLY A 38 31.66 5.76 -26.58
N PRO A 39 32.36 4.65 -26.89
CA PRO A 39 31.67 3.40 -27.20
C PRO A 39 30.68 3.10 -26.07
N PRO A 40 29.50 2.51 -26.32
CA PRO A 40 28.61 2.11 -25.24
C PRO A 40 29.40 1.22 -24.29
N GLU A 41 29.62 1.70 -23.08
CA GLU A 41 30.32 0.94 -22.06
C GLU A 41 29.48 -0.30 -21.73
N ASP A 42 30.15 -1.45 -21.61
CA ASP A 42 29.52 -2.76 -21.38
C ASP A 42 29.12 -2.91 -19.90
N HIS A 43 28.57 -1.84 -19.30
CA HIS A 43 28.16 -1.82 -17.91
C HIS A 43 26.83 -2.57 -17.74
N PRO A 44 26.65 -3.28 -16.61
CA PRO A 44 25.37 -3.91 -16.29
C PRO A 44 24.28 -2.85 -16.28
N THR A 45 23.09 -3.23 -16.74
CA THR A 45 21.91 -2.37 -16.57
C THR A 45 21.71 -2.09 -15.09
N GLN A 46 21.38 -0.86 -14.75
CA GLN A 46 20.98 -0.51 -13.39
C GLN A 46 19.48 -0.29 -13.35
N VAL A 47 18.84 -0.82 -12.31
CA VAL A 47 17.39 -0.73 -12.13
C VAL A 47 17.11 -0.02 -10.82
N ALA A 48 16.25 0.99 -10.86
CA ALA A 48 15.61 1.56 -9.69
C ALA A 48 14.13 1.15 -9.66
N PHE A 49 13.52 1.13 -8.47
CA PHE A 49 12.10 0.80 -8.33
C PHE A 49 11.34 1.92 -7.64
N SER A 50 10.19 2.26 -8.21
CA SER A 50 9.21 3.21 -7.69
C SER A 50 7.97 2.40 -7.29
N ILE A 51 7.83 2.08 -6.00
CA ILE A 51 6.78 1.20 -5.50
C ILE A 51 5.69 2.06 -4.84
N ASN A 52 4.45 1.87 -5.26
CA ASN A 52 3.28 2.57 -4.74
C ASN A 52 2.22 1.55 -4.29
N ALA A 53 1.84 1.62 -3.02
CA ALA A 53 0.79 0.80 -2.42
C ALA A 53 -0.54 1.56 -2.34
N SER A 54 -1.63 0.93 -2.79
CA SER A 54 -2.99 1.43 -2.61
C SER A 54 -3.31 1.67 -1.12
N PRO A 55 -4.07 2.71 -0.75
CA PRO A 55 -4.52 2.93 0.63
C PRO A 55 -5.53 1.87 1.11
N THR A 56 -6.20 1.17 0.20
CA THR A 56 -7.16 0.09 0.46
C THR A 56 -6.54 -1.30 0.30
N LEU A 57 -5.21 -1.36 0.15
CA LEU A 57 -4.48 -2.58 -0.17
C LEU A 57 -4.67 -3.68 0.88
N ASN A 58 -4.84 -4.91 0.39
CA ASN A 58 -4.89 -6.12 1.21
C ASN A 58 -5.91 -6.01 2.35
N GLY A 59 -7.07 -5.41 2.05
CA GLY A 59 -8.14 -5.17 3.00
C GLY A 59 -8.68 -6.47 3.60
N ASN A 60 -8.89 -6.51 4.91
CA ASN A 60 -9.52 -7.65 5.55
C ASN A 60 -11.05 -7.58 5.37
N PRO A 61 -11.70 -8.53 4.67
CA PRO A 61 -13.15 -8.53 4.46
C PRO A 61 -13.95 -8.78 5.75
N ASN A 62 -13.31 -9.40 6.75
CA ASN A 62 -13.90 -9.61 8.08
C ASN A 62 -13.52 -8.50 9.06
N SER A 63 -13.14 -7.33 8.56
CA SER A 63 -12.92 -6.18 9.42
C SER A 63 -14.21 -5.86 10.15
N ALA A 64 -14.14 -5.69 11.47
CA ALA A 64 -15.24 -5.05 12.16
C ALA A 64 -15.46 -3.67 11.53
N PRO A 65 -16.71 -3.20 11.40
CA PRO A 65 -16.93 -1.82 11.01
C PRO A 65 -16.05 -0.96 11.90
N THR A 66 -15.22 -0.13 11.29
CA THR A 66 -14.57 0.92 12.06
C THR A 66 -15.73 1.67 12.65
N TYR A 67 -15.94 1.54 13.96
CA TYR A 67 -16.67 2.55 14.69
C TYR A 67 -15.82 3.80 14.45
N ALA A 68 -16.14 4.54 13.39
CA ALA A 68 -15.96 5.98 13.41
C ALA A 68 -16.40 6.36 14.82
N GLU A 69 -15.64 7.22 15.49
CA GLU A 69 -16.11 7.84 16.72
C GLU A 69 -17.42 8.58 16.37
N GLN A 70 -18.51 7.84 16.27
CA GLN A 70 -19.85 8.25 16.54
C GLN A 70 -19.71 8.66 17.99
N GLU A 71 -19.44 9.96 18.17
CA GLU A 71 -19.89 10.73 19.30
C GLU A 71 -21.10 10.01 19.84
N SER A 72 -20.90 9.35 20.99
CA SER A 72 -21.68 8.19 21.40
C SER A 72 -23.15 8.54 21.41
N ALA A 73 -23.82 8.29 20.29
CA ALA A 73 -25.26 8.28 20.19
C ALA A 73 -25.68 6.94 20.77
N LEU A 74 -25.38 6.76 22.07
CA LEU A 74 -26.21 5.94 22.93
C LEU A 74 -27.64 6.33 22.57
N PRO A 75 -28.54 5.38 22.22
CA PRO A 75 -29.95 5.71 22.20
C PRO A 75 -30.23 6.38 23.54
N PRO A 76 -31.02 7.47 23.61
CA PRO A 76 -31.25 8.16 24.86
C PRO A 76 -31.77 7.11 25.83
N SER A 77 -30.91 6.64 26.74
CA SER A 77 -31.40 5.92 27.89
C SER A 77 -32.41 6.88 28.50
N PRO A 78 -33.54 6.40 29.04
CA PRO A 78 -34.61 7.29 29.52
C PRO A 78 -34.13 8.28 30.60
N TYR A 79 -32.87 8.16 31.06
CA TYR A 79 -32.20 8.99 32.03
C TYR A 79 -30.91 9.67 31.52
N ALA A 80 -30.57 9.60 30.22
CA ALA A 80 -29.40 10.28 29.66
C ALA A 80 -29.74 11.73 29.26
N ILE A 81 -28.94 12.69 29.75
CA ILE A 81 -29.10 14.12 29.46
C ILE A 81 -27.75 14.66 28.97
N SER A 82 -27.72 15.22 27.76
CA SER A 82 -26.55 15.93 27.22
C SER A 82 -26.72 17.43 27.44
N LEU A 83 -25.77 18.06 28.12
CA LEU A 83 -25.77 19.50 28.38
C LEU A 83 -24.70 20.21 27.56
N THR A 84 -25.13 21.09 26.66
CA THR A 84 -24.23 21.95 25.86
C THR A 84 -24.57 23.43 26.08
N ALA A 85 -23.54 24.26 26.22
CA ALA A 85 -23.64 25.70 26.39
C ALA A 85 -22.49 26.41 25.67
N GLN A 86 -22.73 27.64 25.20
CA GLN A 86 -21.75 28.46 24.48
C GLN A 86 -20.70 29.10 25.42
N ASP A 87 -21.01 29.25 26.70
CA ASP A 87 -20.14 29.87 27.68
C ASP A 87 -20.34 29.28 29.10
N PRO A 88 -19.37 29.48 30.02
CA PRO A 88 -19.42 28.88 31.35
C PRO A 88 -20.60 29.34 32.22
N GLN A 89 -21.11 30.57 32.05
CA GLN A 89 -22.24 31.06 32.84
C GLN A 89 -23.55 30.41 32.41
N ALA A 90 -23.76 30.29 31.10
CA ALA A 90 -24.89 29.59 30.52
C ALA A 90 -24.90 28.09 30.88
N LEU A 91 -23.73 27.47 31.04
CA LEU A 91 -23.65 26.09 31.53
C LEU A 91 -24.12 25.98 32.99
N MET A 92 -23.66 26.87 33.86
CA MET A 92 -24.03 26.86 35.28
C MET A 92 -25.53 27.07 35.49
N GLU A 93 -26.17 27.95 34.71
CA GLU A 93 -27.62 28.14 34.74
C GLU A 93 -28.37 26.87 34.33
N LYS A 94 -27.92 26.20 33.26
CA LYS A 94 -28.53 24.94 32.80
C LYS A 94 -28.38 23.83 33.83
N VAL A 95 -27.20 23.67 34.44
CA VAL A 95 -26.97 22.68 35.50
C VAL A 95 -27.82 22.99 36.74
N GLY A 96 -27.91 24.26 37.14
CA GLY A 96 -28.75 24.69 38.26
C GLY A 96 -30.23 24.38 38.03
N SER A 97 -30.75 24.67 36.84
CA SER A 97 -32.14 24.37 36.48
C SER A 97 -32.45 22.87 36.50
N LEU A 98 -31.50 22.03 36.08
CA LEU A 98 -31.64 20.58 36.11
C LEU A 98 -31.66 20.07 37.56
N PHE A 99 -30.79 20.60 38.42
CA PHE A 99 -30.76 20.24 39.84
C PHE A 99 -32.09 20.56 40.53
N ASP A 100 -32.62 21.76 40.31
CA ASP A 100 -33.89 22.20 40.91
C ASP A 100 -35.06 21.33 40.44
N TYR A 101 -35.09 21.00 39.14
CA TYR A 101 -36.06 20.06 38.56
C TYR A 101 -35.99 18.67 39.21
N LEU A 102 -34.79 18.12 39.40
CA LEU A 102 -34.60 16.83 40.05
C LEU A 102 -35.04 16.85 41.52
N GLN A 103 -34.75 17.95 42.24
CA GLN A 103 -35.15 18.10 43.65
C GLN A 103 -36.67 18.19 43.80
N GLN A 104 -37.33 18.86 42.87
CA GLN A 104 -38.79 19.02 42.86
C GLN A 104 -39.51 17.72 42.49
N GLN A 105 -38.94 16.94 41.56
CA GLN A 105 -39.49 15.66 41.13
C GLN A 105 -39.18 14.51 42.10
N TYR A 106 -38.07 14.57 42.82
CA TYR A 106 -37.64 13.57 43.80
C TYR A 106 -37.24 14.23 45.14
N PRO A 107 -38.22 14.73 45.91
CA PRO A 107 -37.96 15.50 47.13
C PRO A 107 -37.42 14.66 48.31
N GLN A 108 -37.17 13.36 48.12
CA GLN A 108 -36.68 12.45 49.16
C GLN A 108 -35.38 11.79 48.70
N ALA A 109 -34.24 12.33 49.13
CA ALA A 109 -33.06 11.49 49.31
C ALA A 109 -33.39 10.46 50.42
N PRO A 110 -32.97 9.18 50.32
CA PRO A 110 -33.07 8.29 51.46
C PRO A 110 -32.24 8.91 52.57
N SER A 111 -32.91 9.37 53.62
CA SER A 111 -32.22 9.74 54.85
C SER A 111 -31.70 8.44 55.45
N GLU A 112 -30.41 8.38 55.78
CA GLU A 112 -29.85 7.31 56.60
C GLU A 112 -30.53 7.34 57.99
N GLN A 113 -31.73 6.76 58.08
CA GLN A 113 -32.35 6.46 59.35
C GLN A 113 -31.63 5.25 59.92
N SER A 114 -30.64 5.53 60.77
CA SER A 114 -30.11 4.57 61.73
C SER A 114 -31.26 4.11 62.63
N GLN A 115 -31.93 3.02 62.26
CA GLN A 115 -32.79 2.25 63.16
C GLN A 115 -32.15 0.89 63.38
N SER A 116 -31.52 0.75 64.56
CA SER A 116 -31.28 -0.57 65.14
C SER A 116 -32.63 -1.22 65.40
N GLY A 117 -33.07 -2.07 64.47
CA GLY A 117 -34.24 -2.91 64.58
C GLY A 117 -33.93 -4.24 63.91
N SER A 118 -33.66 -5.25 64.75
CA SER A 118 -33.67 -6.70 64.47
C SER A 118 -33.82 -7.12 63.00
N LEU A 119 -32.74 -7.68 62.45
CA LEU A 119 -32.67 -8.45 61.21
C LEU A 119 -33.86 -9.41 61.06
N ALA A 120 -34.73 -9.11 60.08
CA ALA A 120 -35.51 -10.11 59.38
C ALA A 120 -35.50 -9.73 57.90
N PHE A 121 -34.34 -9.90 57.27
CA PHE A 121 -34.29 -10.03 55.83
C PHE A 121 -35.04 -11.33 55.49
N ALA A 122 -36.21 -11.20 54.89
CA ALA A 122 -36.82 -12.29 54.16
C ALA A 122 -35.83 -12.67 53.06
N ALA A 123 -35.16 -13.80 53.26
CA ALA A 123 -34.36 -14.46 52.25
C ALA A 123 -35.34 -15.15 51.30
N ASP A 124 -35.76 -14.45 50.27
CA ASP A 124 -36.34 -15.04 49.06
C ASP A 124 -36.14 -14.03 47.93
N ASP A 125 -34.91 -13.99 47.41
CA ASP A 125 -34.70 -13.90 45.97
C ASP A 125 -33.30 -14.45 45.68
N ASP A 126 -33.25 -15.71 45.24
CA ASP A 126 -32.06 -16.35 44.68
C ASP A 126 -31.76 -15.80 43.29
N SER A 127 -31.71 -14.47 43.18
CA SER A 127 -31.20 -13.78 42.01
C SER A 127 -29.69 -13.69 42.18
N THR A 128 -29.02 -14.80 41.86
CA THR A 128 -27.56 -14.86 41.78
C THR A 128 -27.08 -13.72 40.88
N LEU A 129 -26.37 -12.77 41.48
CA LEU A 129 -25.77 -11.64 40.77
C LEU A 129 -24.79 -12.21 39.73
N GLY A 130 -25.21 -12.24 38.45
CA GLY A 130 -24.44 -12.82 37.35
C GLY A 130 -25.18 -13.81 36.44
N SER A 131 -26.47 -14.10 36.67
CA SER A 131 -27.27 -14.91 35.74
C SER A 131 -27.88 -14.03 34.63
N TYR A 132 -27.50 -14.28 33.38
CA TYR A 132 -28.06 -13.61 32.19
C TYR A 132 -29.26 -14.35 31.59
N ASP A 133 -29.74 -15.41 32.25
CA ASP A 133 -30.85 -16.25 31.78
C ASP A 133 -32.23 -15.74 32.21
N ASP A 134 -32.36 -14.47 32.63
CA ASP A 134 -33.65 -13.88 32.96
C ASP A 134 -34.50 -13.65 31.69
N PRO A 135 -35.62 -14.37 31.49
CA PRO A 135 -36.47 -14.22 30.31
C PRO A 135 -37.17 -12.86 30.21
N ALA A 136 -37.06 -11.99 31.23
CA ALA A 136 -37.62 -10.64 31.21
C ALA A 136 -36.75 -9.61 30.45
N VAL A 137 -35.50 -9.94 30.11
CA VAL A 137 -34.59 -9.03 29.39
C VAL A 137 -34.47 -9.46 27.93
N VAL A 138 -35.44 -9.04 27.10
CA VAL A 138 -35.31 -9.15 25.65
C VAL A 138 -34.33 -8.08 25.17
N LEU A 139 -33.06 -8.45 25.05
CA LEU A 139 -32.05 -7.68 24.32
C LEU A 139 -32.41 -7.68 22.83
N THR A 140 -33.34 -6.82 22.45
CA THR A 140 -33.56 -6.49 21.04
C THR A 140 -32.33 -5.71 20.59
N LEU A 141 -31.35 -6.41 20.00
CA LEU A 141 -30.29 -5.75 19.25
C LEU A 141 -31.00 -4.83 18.24
N PRO A 142 -30.78 -3.51 18.26
CA PRO A 142 -31.27 -2.69 17.17
C PRO A 142 -30.69 -3.32 15.91
N SER A 143 -31.55 -3.61 14.93
CA SER A 143 -31.10 -4.06 13.62
C SER A 143 -30.08 -3.02 13.16
N ALA A 144 -28.80 -3.34 13.29
CA ALA A 144 -27.76 -2.59 12.66
C ALA A 144 -28.12 -2.66 11.19
N THR A 145 -28.51 -1.53 10.61
CA THR A 145 -28.37 -1.35 9.17
C THR A 145 -26.99 -1.88 8.86
N GLU A 146 -26.89 -2.95 8.08
CA GLU A 146 -25.62 -3.50 7.60
C GLU A 146 -24.96 -2.40 6.77
N VAL A 147 -24.30 -1.46 7.43
CA VAL A 147 -23.29 -0.63 6.81
C VAL A 147 -22.16 -1.61 6.58
N ALA A 148 -21.97 -1.97 5.31
CA ALA A 148 -20.88 -2.84 4.89
C ALA A 148 -19.60 -2.35 5.59
N ALA A 149 -18.99 -3.22 6.38
CA ALA A 149 -17.75 -2.89 7.04
C ALA A 149 -16.71 -2.59 5.96
N GLU A 150 -16.24 -1.35 5.91
CA GLU A 150 -15.13 -0.99 5.03
C GLU A 150 -13.91 -1.85 5.42
N PRO A 151 -13.30 -2.58 4.49
CA PRO A 151 -12.22 -3.48 4.79
C PRO A 151 -11.00 -2.68 5.26
N ILE A 152 -10.50 -2.97 6.46
CA ILE A 152 -9.29 -2.35 7.01
C ILE A 152 -8.10 -2.84 6.19
N ALA A 153 -7.42 -1.90 5.52
CA ALA A 153 -6.22 -2.16 4.74
C ALA A 153 -5.09 -2.69 5.63
N THR A 154 -4.31 -3.66 5.11
CA THR A 154 -3.22 -4.29 5.86
C THR A 154 -1.89 -4.22 5.11
N PRO A 155 -0.74 -4.23 5.82
CA PRO A 155 0.56 -4.30 5.16
C PRO A 155 0.70 -5.54 4.28
N ILE A 156 1.50 -5.43 3.22
CA ILE A 156 1.81 -6.54 2.31
C ILE A 156 3.32 -6.74 2.20
N ALA A 157 3.74 -8.00 2.15
CA ALA A 157 5.10 -8.37 1.77
C ALA A 157 5.17 -8.58 0.26
N ILE A 158 6.22 -8.06 -0.38
CA ILE A 158 6.53 -8.29 -1.78
C ILE A 158 7.96 -8.79 -1.94
N LYS A 159 8.18 -9.63 -2.95
CA LYS A 159 9.51 -10.07 -3.37
C LYS A 159 9.75 -9.62 -4.81
N ILE A 160 10.89 -8.98 -5.05
CA ILE A 160 11.36 -8.63 -6.38
C ILE A 160 12.39 -9.68 -6.81
N LEU A 161 12.11 -10.37 -7.91
CA LEU A 161 12.90 -11.49 -8.40
C LEU A 161 13.63 -11.11 -9.70
N GLN A 162 14.91 -11.44 -9.77
CA GLN A 162 15.68 -11.42 -11.01
C GLN A 162 15.71 -12.83 -11.60
N LEU A 163 15.29 -12.97 -12.86
CA LEU A 163 15.11 -14.26 -13.52
C LEU A 163 15.82 -14.31 -14.88
N ARG A 164 16.32 -15.50 -15.21
CA ARG A 164 16.81 -15.85 -16.55
C ARG A 164 15.67 -16.14 -17.52
N ASP A 165 14.60 -16.75 -17.02
CA ASP A 165 13.40 -17.15 -17.77
C ASP A 165 12.16 -17.11 -16.88
N ASP A 166 11.00 -16.76 -17.43
CA ASP A 166 9.75 -16.58 -16.69
C ASP A 166 8.83 -17.82 -16.72
N SER A 167 9.14 -18.83 -17.52
CA SER A 167 8.28 -20.00 -17.71
C SER A 167 7.99 -20.74 -16.40
N LEU A 168 8.99 -20.92 -15.54
CA LEU A 168 8.77 -21.61 -14.26
C LEU A 168 7.91 -20.79 -13.31
N LEU A 169 8.09 -19.47 -13.27
CA LEU A 169 7.27 -18.61 -12.41
C LEU A 169 5.80 -18.62 -12.84
N ARG A 170 5.53 -18.54 -14.16
CA ARG A 170 4.17 -18.58 -14.72
C ARG A 170 3.43 -19.89 -14.48
N ASN A 171 4.16 -20.99 -14.25
CA ASN A 171 3.61 -22.32 -14.01
C ASN A 171 3.70 -22.73 -12.53
N SER A 172 4.02 -21.78 -11.64
CA SER A 172 4.13 -22.02 -10.20
C SER A 172 2.95 -21.43 -9.44
N VAL A 173 2.80 -21.84 -8.18
CA VAL A 173 1.85 -21.28 -7.23
C VAL A 173 2.59 -20.46 -6.18
N TYR A 174 1.90 -19.47 -5.61
CA TYR A 174 2.49 -18.52 -4.66
C TYR A 174 3.11 -19.20 -3.43
N GLN A 175 2.41 -20.18 -2.84
CA GLN A 175 2.83 -20.85 -1.59
C GLN A 175 4.22 -21.50 -1.71
N LEU A 176 4.54 -22.09 -2.86
CA LEU A 176 5.85 -22.70 -3.08
C LEU A 176 6.94 -21.62 -3.25
N LEU A 177 6.59 -20.49 -3.87
CA LEU A 177 7.50 -19.37 -4.09
C LEU A 177 7.77 -18.59 -2.80
N ASP A 178 6.82 -18.56 -1.87
CA ASP A 178 7.01 -17.95 -0.55
C ASP A 178 7.96 -18.78 0.34
N GLU A 179 7.83 -20.12 0.28
CA GLU A 179 8.73 -21.02 1.03
C GLU A 179 10.17 -20.96 0.53
N ASP A 180 10.41 -21.23 -0.76
CA ASP A 180 11.75 -21.28 -1.34
C ASP A 180 11.71 -21.02 -2.86
N PRO A 181 11.82 -19.75 -3.29
CA PRO A 181 11.74 -19.41 -4.70
C PRO A 181 12.91 -20.01 -5.50
N ALA A 182 14.09 -20.12 -4.89
CA ALA A 182 15.28 -20.66 -5.56
C ALA A 182 15.10 -22.15 -5.91
N LYS A 183 14.46 -22.93 -5.03
CA LYS A 183 14.17 -24.35 -5.28
C LYS A 183 13.09 -24.56 -6.34
N VAL A 184 12.05 -23.73 -6.34
CA VAL A 184 10.93 -23.83 -7.29
C VAL A 184 11.37 -23.43 -8.70
N LEU A 185 12.05 -22.30 -8.81
CA LEU A 185 12.50 -21.72 -10.08
C LEU A 185 13.83 -22.31 -10.56
N ARG A 186 14.55 -23.06 -9.72
CA ARG A 186 15.76 -23.81 -10.09
C ARG A 186 16.78 -22.90 -10.77
N SER A 187 17.26 -23.29 -11.96
CA SER A 187 18.26 -22.55 -12.73
C SER A 187 17.75 -21.25 -13.35
N THR A 188 16.44 -20.95 -13.29
CA THR A 188 15.91 -19.68 -13.81
C THR A 188 15.97 -18.57 -12.77
N TYR A 189 16.08 -18.92 -11.48
CA TYR A 189 16.27 -17.96 -10.40
C TYR A 189 17.71 -17.44 -10.35
N ILE A 190 17.86 -16.14 -10.08
CA ILE A 190 19.16 -15.47 -9.94
C ILE A 190 19.28 -14.84 -8.56
N ARG A 191 18.33 -13.99 -8.19
CA ARG A 191 18.30 -13.25 -6.91
C ARG A 191 16.87 -12.84 -6.57
N ASP A 192 16.59 -12.66 -5.29
CA ASP A 192 15.41 -11.96 -4.78
C ASP A 192 15.77 -10.86 -3.78
N ASP A 193 14.86 -9.91 -3.65
CA ASP A 193 14.91 -8.84 -2.66
C ASP A 193 13.52 -8.69 -2.00
N ASP A 194 13.50 -8.73 -0.67
CA ASP A 194 12.27 -8.70 0.15
C ASP A 194 11.92 -7.30 0.65
N TYR A 195 10.65 -6.93 0.53
CA TYR A 195 10.14 -5.66 1.02
C TYR A 195 8.76 -5.79 1.65
N VAL A 196 8.50 -4.94 2.65
CA VAL A 196 7.17 -4.78 3.24
C VAL A 196 6.70 -3.35 2.98
N LEU A 197 5.44 -3.21 2.59
CA LEU A 197 4.79 -1.92 2.38
C LEU A 197 3.52 -1.80 3.21
N ALA A 198 3.35 -0.65 3.83
CA ALA A 198 2.09 -0.26 4.46
C ALA A 198 1.08 0.26 3.41
N PRO A 199 -0.23 0.20 3.69
CA PRO A 199 -1.23 0.80 2.82
C PRO A 199 -0.97 2.29 2.57
N GLY A 200 -1.07 2.73 1.32
CA GLY A 200 -0.81 4.11 0.91
C GLY A 200 0.69 4.48 0.88
N GLN A 201 1.60 3.56 1.19
CA GLN A 201 3.02 3.84 1.24
C GLN A 201 3.64 3.94 -0.15
N PHE A 202 4.46 4.97 -0.33
CA PHE A 202 5.41 5.05 -1.42
C PHE A 202 6.82 4.65 -0.96
N LYS A 203 7.51 3.85 -1.75
CA LYS A 203 8.89 3.43 -1.50
C LYS A 203 9.73 3.48 -2.77
N PHE A 204 10.85 4.19 -2.71
CA PHE A 204 11.83 4.24 -3.79
C PHE A 204 13.07 3.42 -3.44
N ILE A 205 13.45 2.51 -4.33
CA ILE A 205 14.69 1.72 -4.25
C ILE A 205 15.66 2.33 -5.28
N PRO A 206 16.86 2.77 -4.85
CA PRO A 206 17.82 3.42 -5.73
C PRO A 206 18.36 2.46 -6.80
N PHE A 207 19.02 3.04 -7.81
CA PHE A 207 19.64 2.27 -8.89
C PHE A 207 20.65 1.25 -8.37
N GLU A 208 20.41 -0.02 -8.69
CA GLU A 208 21.33 -1.12 -8.41
C GLU A 208 21.66 -1.88 -9.71
N PRO A 209 22.92 -2.28 -9.94
CA PRO A 209 23.28 -3.12 -11.09
C PRO A 209 22.59 -4.49 -11.00
N ILE A 210 21.93 -4.88 -12.09
CA ILE A 210 21.36 -6.22 -12.22
C ILE A 210 22.41 -7.24 -12.68
N HIS A 211 22.13 -8.52 -12.41
CA HIS A 211 23.01 -9.60 -12.84
C HIS A 211 23.04 -9.72 -14.38
N ALA A 212 24.20 -10.08 -14.94
CA ALA A 212 24.42 -10.14 -16.39
C ALA A 212 23.50 -11.15 -17.12
N ASP A 213 23.04 -12.17 -16.41
CA ASP A 213 22.12 -13.19 -16.93
C ASP A 213 20.63 -12.84 -16.76
N THR A 214 20.30 -11.73 -16.09
CA THR A 214 18.90 -11.32 -15.84
C THR A 214 18.24 -10.91 -17.14
N ARG A 215 17.11 -11.55 -17.47
CA ARG A 215 16.29 -11.25 -18.66
C ARG A 215 14.91 -10.77 -18.28
N PHE A 216 14.45 -11.15 -17.10
CA PHE A 216 13.14 -10.80 -16.57
C PHE A 216 13.27 -10.32 -15.13
N ILE A 217 12.49 -9.30 -14.80
CA ILE A 217 12.22 -8.89 -13.43
C ILE A 217 10.79 -9.30 -13.13
N ALA A 218 10.59 -10.02 -12.04
CA ALA A 218 9.26 -10.35 -11.55
C ALA A 218 9.04 -9.71 -10.18
N VAL A 219 7.79 -9.36 -9.90
CA VAL A 219 7.36 -8.93 -8.57
C VAL A 219 6.23 -9.84 -8.15
N ILE A 220 6.36 -10.44 -6.97
CA ILE A 220 5.33 -11.26 -6.34
C ILE A 220 4.92 -10.63 -5.01
N GLY A 221 3.66 -10.74 -4.63
CA GLY A 221 3.13 -10.15 -3.40
C GLY A 221 2.19 -11.08 -2.64
N ASP A 222 2.27 -11.01 -1.31
CA ASP A 222 1.46 -11.80 -0.40
C ASP A 222 0.05 -11.22 -0.21
N TYR A 223 -0.78 -11.37 -1.25
CA TYR A 223 -2.19 -11.03 -1.12
C TYR A 223 -2.89 -12.02 -0.19
N ARG A 224 -3.77 -11.54 0.67
CA ARG A 224 -4.62 -12.39 1.52
C ARG A 224 -5.50 -13.31 0.68
N GLU A 225 -6.13 -12.77 -0.35
CA GLU A 225 -7.02 -13.50 -1.27
C GLU A 225 -6.30 -13.86 -2.57
N GLN A 226 -5.33 -14.78 -2.49
CA GLN A 226 -4.47 -15.19 -3.61
C GLN A 226 -5.21 -15.77 -4.83
N ASN A 227 -6.41 -16.31 -4.63
CA ASN A 227 -7.21 -16.89 -5.72
C ASN A 227 -7.89 -15.83 -6.59
N ASP A 228 -8.18 -14.66 -6.02
CA ASP A 228 -8.87 -13.56 -6.70
C ASP A 228 -7.90 -12.43 -7.09
N ALA A 229 -6.65 -12.51 -6.63
CA ALA A 229 -5.62 -11.53 -6.89
C ALA A 229 -4.55 -12.02 -7.88
N THR A 230 -4.13 -11.14 -8.79
CA THR A 230 -2.93 -11.34 -9.60
C THR A 230 -1.70 -11.02 -8.76
N TRP A 231 -1.25 -12.02 -8.00
CA TRP A 231 -0.16 -11.93 -7.04
C TRP A 231 1.23 -11.76 -7.67
N GLY A 232 1.38 -12.02 -8.97
CA GLY A 232 2.68 -12.02 -9.65
C GLY A 232 2.64 -11.35 -11.01
N GLN A 233 3.62 -10.48 -11.26
CA GLN A 233 3.79 -9.80 -12.54
C GLN A 233 5.24 -9.87 -13.02
N VAL A 234 5.45 -9.96 -14.34
CA VAL A 234 6.78 -10.12 -14.95
C VAL A 234 6.99 -9.09 -16.06
N LEU A 235 8.18 -8.50 -16.11
CA LEU A 235 8.64 -7.60 -17.14
C LEU A 235 9.97 -8.08 -17.74
N ARG A 236 10.07 -8.08 -19.06
CA ARG A 236 11.32 -8.37 -19.77
C ARG A 236 12.20 -7.13 -19.79
N ILE A 237 13.49 -7.30 -19.49
CA ILE A 237 14.46 -6.21 -19.49
C ILE A 237 15.74 -6.57 -20.26
N THR A 238 16.48 -5.55 -20.68
CA THR A 238 17.79 -5.71 -21.33
C THR A 238 18.90 -5.60 -20.28
N PRO A 239 19.78 -6.61 -20.13
CA PRO A 239 20.75 -6.64 -19.02
C PRO A 239 21.97 -5.72 -19.14
N ARG A 240 22.14 -5.01 -20.27
CA ARG A 240 23.33 -4.18 -20.48
C ARG A 240 22.99 -2.79 -21.02
N GLY A 241 23.81 -1.82 -20.59
CA GLY A 241 23.89 -0.50 -21.21
C GLY A 241 22.72 0.44 -20.94
N ARG A 242 21.93 0.22 -19.88
CA ARG A 242 20.77 1.08 -19.56
C ARG A 242 20.68 1.39 -18.06
N GLN A 243 20.12 2.56 -17.74
CA GLN A 243 19.54 2.82 -16.43
C GLN A 243 18.03 2.94 -16.64
N VAL A 244 17.24 2.15 -15.92
CA VAL A 244 15.77 2.14 -16.06
C VAL A 244 15.11 2.25 -14.70
N VAL A 245 14.02 3.00 -14.62
CA VAL A 245 13.17 3.06 -13.45
C VAL A 245 11.96 2.17 -13.71
N LEU A 246 11.66 1.27 -12.78
CA LEU A 246 10.50 0.39 -12.85
C LEU A 246 9.44 0.84 -11.86
N SER A 247 8.24 1.11 -12.35
CA SER A 247 7.08 1.41 -11.53
C SER A 247 6.36 0.12 -11.12
N VAL A 248 6.18 -0.05 -9.82
CA VAL A 248 5.45 -1.15 -9.20
C VAL A 248 4.23 -0.58 -8.50
N LEU A 249 3.05 -0.84 -9.04
CA LEU A 249 1.79 -0.42 -8.45
C LEU A 249 1.09 -1.63 -7.81
N LEU A 250 0.89 -1.57 -6.50
CA LEU A 250 0.18 -2.58 -5.73
C LEU A 250 -1.27 -2.11 -5.55
N ASN A 251 -2.17 -2.67 -6.34
CA ASN A 251 -3.61 -2.46 -6.20
C ASN A 251 -4.21 -3.53 -5.29
N ASP A 252 -5.50 -3.42 -4.99
CA ASP A 252 -6.20 -4.31 -4.07
C ASP A 252 -6.25 -5.77 -4.56
N THR A 253 -6.25 -5.98 -5.89
CA THR A 253 -6.36 -7.33 -6.51
C THR A 253 -5.27 -7.64 -7.54
N GLN A 254 -4.30 -6.76 -7.77
CA GLN A 254 -3.25 -7.03 -8.76
C GLN A 254 -2.00 -6.19 -8.55
N ILE A 255 -0.87 -6.76 -8.97
CA ILE A 255 0.40 -6.05 -9.13
C ILE A 255 0.57 -5.61 -10.58
N VAL A 256 0.91 -4.35 -10.79
CA VAL A 256 1.27 -3.82 -12.10
C VAL A 256 2.74 -3.42 -12.08
N LEU A 257 3.53 -3.97 -12.99
CA LEU A 257 4.94 -3.68 -13.18
C LEU A 257 5.14 -3.13 -14.59
N LYS A 258 5.73 -1.94 -14.69
CA LYS A 258 6.01 -1.24 -15.96
C LYS A 258 7.34 -0.51 -15.89
N GLU A 259 7.97 -0.29 -17.04
CA GLU A 259 9.07 0.67 -17.16
C GLU A 259 8.47 2.09 -17.14
N GLU A 260 9.12 3.01 -16.43
CA GLU A 260 8.76 4.43 -16.40
C GLU A 260 9.38 5.13 -17.63
N ASP A 261 8.59 5.95 -18.32
CA ASP A 261 8.97 6.67 -19.55
C ASP A 261 9.78 7.95 -19.26
#